data_AF-A0A0K0CUQ7-F1
#
_entry.id   AF-A0A0K0CUQ7-F1
#
_cell.length_a   1.000
_cell.length_b   1.000
_cell.length_c   1.000
_cell.angle_alpha   90.00
_cell.angle_beta   90.00
_cell.angle_gamma   90.00
#
_symmetry.space_group_name_H-M   'P 1'
#
loop_
_entity.id
_entity.type
_entity.pdbx_description
1 polymer ?
#
loop_
_entity_poly.entity_id
_entity_poly.type
_entity_poly.pdbx_seq_one_letter_code
_entity_poly.pdbx_strand_id
1 'polypeptide(L)'
;WEHPSTIIPELHGESKNPTLDNKKIYFCQRCLNHGSRLPRKNHKCECPYAECKCEYCFLVEKRRQLNSQLHNLEGVDTESIMPIDNDDESPPPPSSEVDRMVRVKGG
;
A
#
# COMPACT_ATOMS: atom_id res chain seq x y z
N TRP A 1 -14.79 15.78 -27.67
CA TRP A 1 -15.85 16.01 -26.69
C TRP A 1 -15.15 16.41 -25.40
N GLU A 2 -15.00 17.71 -25.22
CA GLU A 2 -14.22 18.33 -24.14
C GLU A 2 -14.97 18.18 -22.82
N HIS A 3 -14.29 17.71 -21.77
CA HIS A 3 -14.85 17.68 -20.41
C HIS A 3 -14.62 19.06 -19.77
N PRO A 4 -15.66 19.77 -19.29
CA PRO A 4 -15.47 21.07 -18.66
C PRO A 4 -14.74 20.91 -17.32
N SER A 5 -13.54 21.49 -17.23
CA SER A 5 -12.76 21.60 -16.00
C SER A 5 -13.49 22.49 -14.99
N THR A 6 -14.05 21.88 -13.96
CA THR A 6 -14.61 22.60 -12.82
C THR A 6 -13.46 23.22 -12.02
N ILE A 7 -13.29 24.54 -12.13
CA ILE A 7 -12.45 25.36 -11.26
C ILE A 7 -13.02 25.27 -9.83
N ILE A 8 -12.27 24.69 -8.88
CA ILE A 8 -12.59 24.75 -7.45
C ILE A 8 -11.90 26.00 -6.86
N PRO A 9 -12.60 26.91 -6.17
CA PRO A 9 -11.95 28.06 -5.53
C PRO A 9 -11.13 27.60 -4.32
N GLU A 10 -9.82 27.92 -4.32
CA GLU A 10 -8.91 27.65 -3.21
C GLU A 10 -9.21 28.56 -2.01
N LEU A 11 -9.83 27.99 -0.97
CA LEU A 11 -9.91 28.62 0.34
C LEU A 11 -8.55 28.51 1.05
N HIS A 12 -7.79 29.60 1.00
CA HIS A 12 -6.59 29.79 1.79
C HIS A 12 -6.97 29.94 3.27
N GLY A 13 -6.61 28.95 4.09
CA GLY A 13 -6.68 29.00 5.54
C GLY A 13 -5.29 28.67 6.11
N GLU A 14 -4.60 29.69 6.62
CA GLU A 14 -3.25 29.57 7.17
C GLU A 14 -3.21 28.89 8.55
N SER A 15 -2.17 28.06 8.68
CA SER A 15 -1.35 27.80 9.88
C SER A 15 -1.95 27.02 11.06
N LYS A 16 -1.53 25.75 11.20
CA LYS A 16 -0.84 25.20 12.39
C LYS A 16 0.12 24.07 11.97
N ASN A 17 1.42 24.20 12.30
CA ASN A 17 2.43 23.16 12.14
C ASN A 17 2.01 21.83 12.83
N PRO A 18 2.15 20.65 12.20
CA PRO A 18 1.96 19.39 12.91
C PRO A 18 3.32 18.84 13.36
N THR A 19 3.70 19.11 14.61
CA THR A 19 4.64 18.22 15.32
C THR A 19 3.84 17.16 16.06
N LEU A 20 4.19 15.89 15.81
CA LEU A 20 3.74 14.64 16.45
C LEU A 20 2.66 13.84 15.67
N ASP A 21 3.15 12.83 14.95
CA ASP A 21 2.46 11.72 14.27
C ASP A 21 1.14 12.00 13.49
N ASN A 22 1.30 12.49 12.25
CA ASN A 22 0.25 12.56 11.24
C ASN A 22 -0.18 11.16 10.72
N LYS A 23 -0.71 10.29 11.59
CA LYS A 23 -1.27 9.01 11.17
C LYS A 23 -2.61 9.22 10.47
N LYS A 24 -2.65 8.95 9.17
CA LYS A 24 -3.88 8.97 8.37
C LYS A 24 -4.91 7.99 8.96
N ILE A 25 -6.07 8.51 9.35
CA ILE A 25 -7.19 7.70 9.85
C ILE A 25 -8.01 7.20 8.66
N TYR A 26 -8.25 5.89 8.60
CA TYR A 26 -9.11 5.26 7.61
C TYR A 26 -10.49 4.98 8.19
N PHE A 27 -11.55 5.27 7.43
CA PHE A 27 -12.93 5.04 7.82
C PHE A 27 -13.51 3.77 7.18
N CYS A 28 -14.55 3.20 7.79
CA CYS A 28 -15.25 2.04 7.27
C CYS A 28 -16.10 2.42 6.04
N GLN A 29 -15.74 1.91 4.86
CA GLN A 29 -16.46 2.22 3.62
C GLN A 29 -17.94 1.81 3.65
N ARG A 30 -18.29 0.70 4.32
CA ARG A 30 -19.70 0.29 4.47
C ARG A 30 -20.50 1.33 5.25
N CYS A 31 -19.94 1.86 6.35
CA CYS A 31 -20.57 2.95 7.10
C CYS A 31 -20.70 4.23 6.27
N LEU A 32 -19.68 4.59 5.48
CA LEU A 32 -19.71 5.77 4.63
C LEU A 32 -20.85 5.70 3.61
N ASN A 33 -21.11 4.53 3.03
CA ASN A 33 -22.22 4.33 2.09
C ASN A 33 -23.62 4.57 2.70
N HIS A 34 -23.73 4.54 4.04
CA HIS A 34 -24.96 4.80 4.79
C HIS A 34 -24.92 6.12 5.59
N GLY A 35 -23.95 7.00 5.31
CA GLY A 35 -23.81 8.30 5.96
C GLY A 35 -23.11 8.30 7.32
N SER A 36 -22.63 7.15 7.79
CA SER A 36 -21.94 7.02 9.08
C SER A 36 -20.41 7.10 8.91
N ARG A 37 -19.72 7.90 9.72
CA ARG A 37 -18.25 8.06 9.69
C ARG A 37 -17.57 7.36 10.87
N LEU A 38 -17.51 6.03 10.82
CA LEU A 38 -16.86 5.23 11.86
C LEU A 38 -15.42 4.84 11.48
N PRO A 39 -14.42 5.02 12.37
CA PRO A 39 -13.05 4.60 12.13
C PRO A 39 -12.98 3.10 11.81
N ARG A 40 -12.14 2.70 10.85
CA ARG A 40 -12.00 1.29 10.44
C ARG A 40 -11.31 0.45 11.51
N LYS A 41 -10.39 1.03 12.27
CA LYS A 41 -9.62 0.33 13.31
C LYS A 41 -10.59 -0.28 14.33
N ASN A 42 -10.47 -1.59 14.55
CA ASN A 42 -11.29 -2.38 15.49
C ASN A 42 -12.80 -2.44 15.19
N HIS A 43 -13.26 -1.87 14.09
CA HIS A 43 -14.70 -1.74 13.79
C HIS A 43 -15.32 -2.97 13.09
N LYS A 44 -14.51 -3.94 12.64
CA LYS A 44 -14.97 -5.05 11.78
C LYS A 44 -16.18 -5.81 12.37
N CYS A 45 -16.13 -6.16 13.65
CA CYS A 45 -17.16 -6.99 14.31
C CYS A 45 -18.35 -6.19 14.82
N GLU A 46 -18.20 -4.88 14.99
CA GLU A 46 -19.22 -3.97 15.54
C GLU A 46 -19.88 -3.13 14.44
N CYS A 47 -19.58 -3.42 13.17
CA CYS A 47 -20.11 -2.68 12.05
C CYS A 47 -21.62 -2.94 11.91
N PRO A 48 -22.48 -1.91 12.06
CA PRO A 48 -23.93 -2.07 11.92
C PRO A 48 -24.34 -2.48 10.50
N TYR A 49 -23.44 -2.28 9.52
CA TYR A 49 -23.65 -2.61 8.11
C TYR A 49 -22.76 -3.79 7.64
N ALA A 50 -22.25 -4.60 8.58
CA ALA A 50 -21.42 -5.77 8.26
C ALA A 50 -22.11 -6.69 7.24
N GLU A 51 -23.39 -6.98 7.48
CA GLU A 51 -24.22 -7.88 6.66
C GLU A 51 -25.11 -7.14 5.65
N CYS A 52 -24.87 -5.84 5.42
CA CYS A 52 -25.65 -5.09 4.44
C CYS A 52 -25.40 -5.60 3.01
N LYS A 53 -26.49 -5.79 2.25
CA LYS A 53 -26.51 -6.29 0.86
C LYS A 53 -27.00 -5.24 -0.16
N CYS A 54 -27.00 -3.95 0.18
CA CYS A 54 -27.33 -2.90 -0.79
C CYS A 54 -26.27 -2.84 -1.91
N GLU A 55 -26.61 -2.21 -3.03
CA GLU A 55 -25.74 -2.11 -4.21
C GLU A 55 -24.35 -1.52 -3.87
N TYR A 56 -24.31 -0.43 -3.10
CA TYR A 56 -23.05 0.19 -2.70
C TYR A 56 -22.17 -0.74 -1.84
N CYS A 57 -22.77 -1.49 -0.91
CA CYS A 57 -22.04 -2.42 -0.05
C CYS A 57 -21.60 -3.68 -0.81
N PHE A 58 -22.36 -4.12 -1.81
CA PHE A 58 -21.94 -5.16 -2.74
C PHE A 58 -20.67 -4.75 -3.51
N LEU A 59 -20.61 -3.51 -4.02
CA LEU A 59 -19.41 -2.99 -4.70
C LEU A 59 -18.18 -2.94 -3.80
N VAL A 60 -18.35 -2.60 -2.51
CA VAL A 60 -17.27 -2.64 -1.51
C VAL A 60 -16.72 -4.06 -1.36
N GLU A 61 -17.60 -5.06 -1.32
CA GLU A 61 -17.20 -6.46 -1.21
C GLU A 61 -16.48 -6.94 -2.47
N LYS A 62 -17.02 -6.63 -3.65
CA LYS A 62 -16.40 -6.99 -4.93
C LYS A 62 -15.00 -6.38 -5.07
N ARG A 63 -14.82 -5.11 -4.65
CA ARG A 63 -13.49 -4.47 -4.62
C ARG A 63 -12.53 -5.21 -3.70
N ARG A 64 -12.97 -5.62 -2.50
CA ARG A 64 -12.11 -6.37 -1.56
C ARG A 64 -11.65 -7.69 -2.16
N GLN A 65 -12.55 -8.44 -2.81
CA GLN A 65 -12.23 -9.68 -3.49
C GLN A 65 -11.17 -9.47 -4.58
N LEU A 66 -11.33 -8.44 -5.42
CA LEU A 66 -10.38 -8.12 -6.49
C LEU A 66 -9.01 -7.72 -5.91
N ASN A 67 -8.96 -6.89 -4.87
CA ASN A 67 -7.68 -6.53 -4.23
C ASN A 67 -7.00 -7.75 -3.60
N SER A 68 -7.75 -8.65 -2.97
CA SER A 68 -7.18 -9.90 -2.44
C SER A 68 -6.62 -10.78 -3.55
N GLN A 69 -7.30 -10.88 -4.70
CA GLN A 69 -6.79 -11.61 -5.87
C GLN A 69 -5.53 -10.96 -6.43
N LEU A 70 -5.49 -9.63 -6.52
CA LEU A 70 -4.33 -8.87 -6.99
C LEU A 70 -3.10 -9.12 -6.10
N HIS A 71 -3.24 -8.99 -4.77
CA HIS A 71 -2.14 -9.25 -3.84
C HIS A 71 -1.63 -10.69 -3.89
N ASN A 72 -2.50 -11.67 -4.16
CA ASN A 72 -2.07 -13.06 -4.33
C ASN A 72 -1.29 -13.28 -5.63
N LEU A 73 -1.57 -12.48 -6.67
CA LEU A 73 -0.85 -12.52 -7.96
C LEU A 73 0.49 -11.78 -7.87
N GLU A 74 0.52 -10.62 -7.20
CA GLU A 74 1.73 -9.83 -6.95
C GLU A 74 2.77 -10.56 -6.06
N GLY A 75 2.34 -11.61 -5.34
CA GLY A 75 3.24 -12.50 -4.60
C GLY A 75 4.13 -13.39 -5.48
N VAL A 76 3.91 -13.37 -6.80
CA VAL A 76 4.75 -14.01 -7.81
C VAL A 76 5.32 -12.88 -8.68
N ASP A 77 6.62 -12.64 -8.56
CA ASP A 77 7.44 -11.83 -9.48
C ASP A 77 7.48 -10.29 -9.30
N THR A 78 7.67 -9.77 -8.08
CA THR A 78 8.23 -8.41 -7.88
C THR A 78 9.58 -8.35 -7.17
N GLU A 79 10.26 -9.49 -6.98
CA GLU A 79 11.64 -9.54 -6.45
C GLU A 79 12.72 -9.35 -7.54
N SER A 80 12.35 -9.18 -8.83
CA SER A 80 13.32 -9.16 -9.95
C SER A 80 13.46 -7.83 -10.70
N ILE A 81 12.81 -6.73 -10.28
CA ILE A 81 13.08 -5.41 -10.87
C ILE A 81 14.13 -4.71 -10.01
N MET A 82 15.40 -5.03 -10.26
CA MET A 82 16.52 -4.19 -9.83
C MET A 82 16.37 -2.79 -10.46
N PRO A 83 16.60 -1.69 -9.72
CA PRO A 83 16.72 -0.36 -10.32
C PRO A 83 17.82 -0.37 -11.38
N ILE A 84 17.48 0.06 -12.59
CA ILE A 84 18.44 0.30 -13.65
C ILE A 84 19.09 1.65 -13.34
N ASP A 85 20.20 1.61 -12.60
CA ASP A 85 21.09 2.76 -12.48
C ASP A 85 21.92 2.84 -13.76
N ASN A 86 21.47 3.65 -14.73
CA ASN A 86 22.35 4.14 -15.79
C ASN A 86 23.13 5.30 -15.20
N ASP A 87 24.44 5.10 -14.96
CA ASP A 87 25.53 5.99 -15.36
C ASP A 87 26.89 5.37 -14.92
N ASP A 88 27.60 4.80 -15.90
CA ASP A 88 29.06 4.85 -16.10
C ASP A 88 30.04 4.56 -14.91
N GLU A 89 30.50 3.31 -14.77
CA GLU A 89 31.95 2.94 -14.68
C GLU A 89 32.11 1.39 -14.78
N SER A 90 33.12 0.94 -15.53
CA SER A 90 33.35 -0.44 -16.04
C SER A 90 33.69 -1.53 -14.98
N PRO A 91 33.61 -2.84 -15.34
CA PRO A 91 33.44 -3.97 -14.41
C PRO A 91 34.77 -4.60 -13.93
N PRO A 92 34.82 -5.23 -12.73
CA PRO A 92 35.83 -6.24 -12.45
C PRO A 92 35.38 -7.61 -13.01
N PRO A 93 36.30 -8.42 -13.59
CA PRO A 93 35.98 -9.76 -14.06
C PRO A 93 35.74 -10.74 -12.90
N PRO A 94 34.92 -11.78 -13.09
CA PRO A 94 34.80 -12.87 -12.14
C PRO A 94 35.94 -13.88 -12.37
N SER A 95 36.79 -14.10 -11.37
CA SER A 95 37.59 -15.32 -11.31
C SER A 95 37.38 -16.01 -9.98
N SER A 96 36.72 -17.16 -10.06
CA SER A 96 36.82 -18.29 -9.16
C SER A 96 38.16 -18.39 -8.45
N GLU A 97 38.17 -18.65 -7.16
CA GLU A 97 38.66 -19.93 -6.65
C GLU A 97 38.35 -20.12 -5.17
N VAL A 98 37.97 -21.35 -4.89
CA VAL A 98 37.82 -21.96 -3.58
C VAL A 98 39.13 -21.85 -2.80
N ASP A 99 39.09 -21.44 -1.54
CA ASP A 99 40.09 -21.96 -0.62
C ASP A 99 39.49 -22.32 0.75
N ARG A 100 39.81 -23.54 1.13
CA ARG A 100 39.32 -24.29 2.28
C ARG A 100 40.28 -23.99 3.42
N MET A 101 39.94 -23.08 4.34
CA MET A 101 40.73 -23.01 5.58
C MET A 101 40.30 -24.09 6.57
N VAL A 102 41.06 -25.18 6.57
CA VAL A 102 41.06 -26.27 7.55
C VAL A 102 41.23 -25.70 8.97
N ARG A 103 40.30 -26.02 9.88
CA ARG A 103 40.47 -25.75 11.32
C ARG A 103 41.34 -26.84 11.95
N VAL A 104 42.64 -26.57 12.08
CA VAL A 104 43.56 -27.36 12.92
C VAL A 104 43.44 -26.91 14.40
N LYS A 105 43.47 -27.91 15.29
CA LYS A 105 43.40 -27.87 16.77
C LYS A 105 44.51 -27.05 17.45
N GLY A 106 44.25 -26.62 18.70
CA GLY A 106 45.30 -26.48 19.72
C GLY A 106 44.89 -25.63 20.93
N GLY A 107 44.91 -26.21 22.13
CA GLY A 107 44.71 -25.53 23.41
C GLY A 107 44.07 -26.42 24.46
#